data_AF-A0A7W1D2L4-F1
#
_entry.id   AF-A0A7W1D2L4-F1
#
_cell.length_a   1.000
_cell.length_b   1.000
_cell.length_c   1.000
_cell.angle_alpha   90.00
_cell.angle_beta   90.00
_cell.angle_gamma   90.00
#
_symmetry.space_group_name_H-M   'P 1'
#
loop_
_entity.id
_entity.type
_entity.pdbx_description
1 polymer ?
#
loop_
_entity_poly.entity_id
_entity_poly.type
_entity_poly.pdbx_seq_one_letter_code
_entity_poly.pdbx_strand_id
1 'polypeptide(L)'
;MSRPSARFELGARRELITVDECRITPYRDGPLLVRGPFKLTDQDGNEIDARRETIALCRCGHSKIRPFCDGSHTTTKFRAAGGSEGRRRT
;
A
#
# COMPACT_ATOMS: atom_id res chain seq x y z
N MET A 1 -46.89 22.38 -31.60
CA MET A 1 -46.55 22.35 -30.16
C MET A 1 -45.30 21.52 -30.00
N SER A 2 -44.20 22.20 -29.70
CA SER A 2 -42.86 21.66 -29.60
C SER A 2 -42.70 20.65 -28.47
N ARG A 3 -41.96 19.56 -28.74
CA ARG A 3 -40.89 19.04 -27.88
C ARG A 3 -40.03 18.02 -28.66
N PRO A 4 -38.71 17.95 -28.39
CA PRO A 4 -37.69 17.82 -29.42
C PRO A 4 -37.05 16.43 -29.50
N SER A 5 -36.28 16.22 -30.57
CA SER A 5 -35.34 15.13 -30.81
C SER A 5 -34.39 14.92 -29.63
N ALA A 6 -34.32 13.70 -29.09
CA ALA A 6 -33.17 13.24 -28.30
C ALA A 6 -32.95 11.76 -28.55
N ARG A 7 -32.30 11.49 -29.68
CA ARG A 7 -31.56 10.26 -29.95
C ARG A 7 -30.28 10.35 -29.14
N PHE A 8 -30.06 9.46 -28.18
CA PHE A 8 -28.72 9.00 -27.76
C PHE A 8 -28.88 7.76 -26.89
N GLU A 9 -29.14 6.63 -27.55
CA GLU A 9 -28.80 5.32 -26.99
C GLU A 9 -27.28 5.26 -26.88
N LEU A 10 -26.72 5.31 -25.67
CA LEU A 10 -25.36 4.81 -25.45
C LEU A 10 -25.25 4.23 -24.05
N GLY A 11 -24.82 2.97 -24.01
CA GLY A 11 -24.92 2.06 -22.89
C GLY A 11 -24.36 2.59 -21.58
N ALA A 12 -25.01 2.18 -20.50
CA ALA A 12 -24.43 2.13 -19.16
C ALA A 12 -23.14 1.29 -19.22
N ARG A 13 -22.02 1.94 -19.54
CA ARG A 13 -20.70 1.42 -19.22
C ARG A 13 -20.65 1.45 -17.70
N ARG A 14 -20.95 0.33 -17.07
CA ARG A 14 -20.46 0.03 -15.72
C ARG A 14 -18.96 0.13 -15.82
N GLU A 15 -18.44 1.32 -15.56
CA GLU A 15 -17.04 1.55 -15.32
C GLU A 15 -16.73 0.72 -14.09
N LEU A 16 -16.16 -0.46 -14.32
CA LEU A 16 -15.58 -1.27 -13.28
C LEU A 16 -14.47 -0.40 -12.71
N ILE A 17 -14.77 0.33 -11.64
CA ILE A 17 -13.77 0.91 -10.75
C ILE A 17 -12.87 -0.24 -10.33
N THR A 18 -11.72 -0.36 -11.01
CA THR A 18 -10.66 -1.25 -10.61
C THR A 18 -10.23 -0.77 -9.25
N VAL A 19 -10.62 -1.51 -8.22
CA VAL A 19 -10.30 -1.25 -6.82
C VAL A 19 -8.79 -1.00 -6.78
N ASP A 20 -8.44 0.23 -6.45
CA ASP A 20 -7.08 0.69 -6.40
C ASP A 20 -6.29 -0.29 -5.48
N GLU A 21 -5.38 -1.09 -6.04
CA GLU A 21 -4.76 -2.22 -5.32
C GLU A 21 -3.64 -1.72 -4.40
N CYS A 22 -3.83 -1.87 -3.08
CA CYS A 22 -2.76 -1.66 -2.11
C CYS A 22 -1.79 -2.83 -2.14
N ARG A 23 -0.52 -2.56 -2.48
CA ARG A 23 0.54 -3.57 -2.52
C ARG A 23 1.50 -3.40 -1.35
N ILE A 24 1.65 -4.45 -0.55
CA ILE A 24 2.61 -4.51 0.56
C ILE A 24 3.72 -5.51 0.22
N THR A 25 4.97 -5.05 0.17
CA THR A 25 6.14 -5.85 -0.17
C THR A 25 7.13 -5.90 1.00
N PRO A 26 7.31 -7.05 1.67
CA PRO A 26 8.35 -7.22 2.68
C PRO A 26 9.74 -7.30 2.05
N TYR A 27 10.65 -6.41 2.43
CA TYR A 27 12.05 -6.47 2.00
C TYR A 27 12.87 -7.37 2.92
N ARG A 28 13.72 -8.22 2.34
CA ARG A 28 14.70 -9.00 3.10
C ARG A 28 15.53 -8.06 3.96
N ASP A 29 15.62 -8.37 5.25
CA ASP A 29 16.41 -7.60 6.23
C ASP A 29 16.00 -6.11 6.33
N GLY A 30 14.79 -5.79 5.85
CA GLY A 30 14.34 -4.43 5.65
C GLY A 30 12.86 -4.19 5.99
N PRO A 31 12.33 -3.02 5.61
CA PRO A 31 10.98 -2.58 5.95
C PRO A 31 9.88 -3.28 5.14
N LEU A 32 8.63 -2.97 5.46
CA LEU A 32 7.48 -3.26 4.60
C LEU A 32 7.24 -2.06 3.68
N LEU A 33 7.34 -2.26 2.36
CA LEU A 33 7.07 -1.23 1.38
C LEU A 33 5.59 -1.28 0.99
N VAL A 34 4.85 -0.21 1.27
CA VAL A 34 3.43 -0.07 0.92
C VAL A 34 3.31 0.86 -0.28
N ARG A 35 2.55 0.48 -1.29
CA ARG A 35 2.32 1.24 -2.52
C ARG A 35 0.85 1.21 -2.91
N GLY A 36 0.39 2.28 -3.54
CA GLY A 36 -0.97 2.42 -4.04
C GLY A 36 -1.83 3.23 -3.07
N PRO A 37 -3.16 3.18 -3.20
CA PRO A 37 -4.04 3.77 -2.19
C PRO A 37 -3.90 3.01 -0.87
N PHE A 38 -3.90 3.70 0.25
CA PHE A 38 -4.09 3.05 1.53
C PHE A 38 -4.54 4.08 2.55
N LYS A 39 -5.15 3.58 3.61
CA LYS A 39 -5.33 4.31 4.86
C LYS A 39 -4.49 3.62 5.91
N LEU A 40 -3.68 4.40 6.62
CA LEU A 40 -2.90 3.91 7.74
C LEU A 40 -3.58 4.38 9.01
N THR A 41 -3.96 3.46 9.89
CA THR A 41 -4.60 3.78 11.18
C THR A 41 -3.87 3.09 12.32
N ASP A 42 -3.98 3.64 13.53
CA ASP A 42 -3.56 2.97 14.75
C ASP A 42 -4.65 2.00 15.28
N GLN A 43 -4.38 1.36 16.42
CA GLN A 43 -5.33 0.45 17.09
C GLN A 43 -6.58 1.13 17.64
N ASP A 44 -6.54 2.45 17.83
CA ASP A 44 -7.62 3.28 18.35
C ASP A 44 -8.47 3.88 17.22
N GLY A 45 -8.06 3.67 15.96
CA GLY A 45 -8.74 4.15 14.76
C GLY A 45 -8.31 5.53 14.29
N ASN A 46 -7.28 6.13 14.90
CA ASN A 46 -6.76 7.43 14.45
C ASN A 46 -5.98 7.25 13.15
N GLU A 47 -6.21 8.15 12.18
CA GLU A 47 -5.49 8.14 10.92
C GLU A 47 -4.06 8.67 11.09
N ILE A 48 -3.09 7.95 10.53
CA ILE A 48 -1.68 8.31 10.52
C ILE A 48 -1.35 8.87 9.14
N ASP A 49 -0.91 10.14 9.10
CA ASP A 49 -0.51 10.79 7.86
C ASP A 49 0.73 10.12 7.24
N ALA A 50 0.51 9.44 6.12
CA ALA A 50 1.52 8.75 5.34
C ALA A 50 2.39 9.69 4.49
N ARG A 51 1.96 10.95 4.30
CA ARG A 51 2.58 12.02 3.51
C ARG A 51 2.81 11.72 2.03
N ARG A 52 2.70 10.47 1.59
CA ARG A 52 3.07 9.96 0.26
C ARG A 52 2.26 8.71 -0.09
N GLU A 53 2.07 8.48 -1.38
CA GLU A 53 1.47 7.27 -1.98
C GLU A 53 2.32 5.99 -1.83
N THR A 54 3.57 6.15 -1.39
CA THR A 54 4.48 5.05 -1.11
C THR A 54 5.21 5.33 0.19
N ILE A 55 5.09 4.39 1.13
CA ILE A 55 5.71 4.48 2.45
C ILE A 55 6.49 3.20 2.78
N ALA A 56 7.46 3.35 3.67
CA ALA A 56 8.19 2.24 4.26
C ALA A 56 7.83 2.15 5.74
N LEU A 57 7.19 1.04 6.14
CA LEU A 57 6.85 0.77 7.54
C LEU A 57 7.98 0.01 8.23
N CYS A 58 8.27 0.39 9.47
CA CYS A 58 9.29 -0.24 10.29
C CYS A 58 8.90 -1.69 10.58
N ARG A 59 9.83 -2.60 10.33
CA ARG A 59 9.71 -4.02 10.67
C ARG A 59 10.74 -4.48 11.71
N CYS A 60 11.80 -3.69 11.93
CA CYS A 60 12.91 -4.05 12.82
C CYS A 60 12.71 -3.60 14.27
N GLY A 61 11.71 -2.76 14.57
CA GLY A 61 11.44 -2.26 15.92
C GLY A 61 12.32 -1.09 16.40
N HIS A 62 13.39 -0.75 15.67
CA HIS A 62 14.39 0.25 16.11
C HIS A 62 14.25 1.65 15.51
N SER A 63 13.22 1.89 14.69
CA SER A 63 13.06 3.21 14.07
C SER A 63 12.70 4.30 15.09
N LYS A 64 13.27 5.49 14.91
CA LYS A 64 12.97 6.68 15.72
C LYS A 64 11.69 7.40 15.28
N ILE A 65 11.18 7.10 14.08
CA ILE A 65 10.00 7.73 13.47
C ILE A 65 8.84 6.74 13.25
N ARG A 66 8.68 5.78 14.17
CA ARG A 66 7.61 4.77 14.11
C ARG A 66 6.24 5.43 13.87
N PRO A 67 5.39 4.85 13.00
CA PRO A 67 5.49 3.52 12.39
C PRO A 67 6.39 3.43 11.14
N PHE A 68 6.99 4.53 10.70
CA PHE A 68 7.80 4.57 9.48
C PHE A 68 9.22 4.04 9.68
N CYS A 69 9.89 3.72 8.58
CA CYS A 69 11.29 3.30 8.55
C CYS A 69 12.22 4.47 8.27
N ASP A 70 13.26 4.65 9.10
CA ASP A 70 14.35 5.63 8.96
C ASP A 70 15.70 5.01 8.58
N GLY A 71 15.73 3.71 8.24
CA GLY A 71 16.97 3.00 7.91
C GLY A 71 17.69 2.35 9.10
N SER A 72 17.15 2.46 10.33
CA SER A 72 17.75 1.85 11.53
C SER A 72 17.96 0.32 11.42
N HIS A 73 17.20 -0.37 10.56
CA HIS A 73 17.33 -1.80 10.30
C HIS A 73 18.75 -2.21 9.82
N THR A 74 19.45 -1.33 9.10
CA THR A 74 20.83 -1.56 8.65
C THR A 74 21.79 -1.55 9.84
N THR A 75 21.68 -0.53 10.69
CA THR A 75 22.54 -0.36 11.87
C THR A 75 22.31 -1.46 12.90
N THR A 76 21.06 -1.89 13.10
CA THR A 76 20.73 -2.98 14.02
C THR A 76 20.90 -4.37 13.42
N LYS A 77 21.40 -4.47 12.17
CA LYS A 77 21.62 -5.72 11.44
C LYS A 77 20.39 -6.63 11.48
N PHE A 78 19.21 -6.04 11.31
CA PHE A 78 17.95 -6.79 11.31
C PHE A 78 17.99 -7.91 10.27
N ARG A 79 17.58 -9.12 10.67
CA ARG A 79 17.52 -10.28 9.79
C ARG A 79 16.10 -10.83 9.75
N ALA A 80 15.51 -10.85 8.57
CA ALA A 80 14.22 -11.50 8.36
C ALA A 80 13.94 -11.72 6.88
N ALA A 81 13.31 -12.84 6.55
CA ALA A 81 12.88 -13.14 5.19
C ALA A 81 11.94 -12.04 4.63
N GLY A 82 11.99 -11.89 3.30
CA GLY A 82 11.11 -11.01 2.52
C GLY A 82 9.88 -11.72 1.94
N GLY A 83 9.55 -12.91 2.43
CA GLY A 83 8.45 -13.74 1.93
C GLY A 83 8.47 -15.11 2.60
N SER A 84 7.49 -15.96 2.30
CA SER A 84 7.60 -17.38 2.61
C SER A 84 8.79 -17.94 1.84
N GLU A 85 9.70 -18.62 2.53
CA GLU A 85 10.87 -19.25 1.90
C GLU A 85 10.40 -20.37 0.96
N GLY A 86 10.04 -19.98 -0.25
CA GLY A 86 9.78 -20.89 -1.36
C GLY A 86 11.09 -21.47 -1.84
N ARG A 87 11.39 -22.68 -1.35
CA ARG A 87 12.11 -23.76 -2.04
C ARG A 87 12.58 -23.35 -3.44
N ARG A 88 13.89 -23.13 -3.59
CA ARG A 88 14.52 -23.24 -4.92
C ARG A 88 14.13 -24.61 -5.46
N ARG A 89 13.29 -24.63 -6.50
CA ARG A 89 13.13 -25.80 -7.35
C ARG A 89 14.46 -25.92 -8.10
N THR A 90 15.36 -26.70 -7.55
CA THR A 90 16.53 -27.28 -8.24
C THR A 90 16.44 -28.77 -8.05
#